data_AF-A0A643EBI4-F1
#
_entry.id   AF-A0A643EBI4-F1
#
_cell.length_a   1.000
_cell.length_b   1.000
_cell.length_c   1.000
_cell.angle_alpha   90.00
_cell.angle_beta   90.00
_cell.angle_gamma   90.00
#
_symmetry.space_group_name_H-M   'P 1'
#
loop_
_entity.id
_entity.type
_entity.pdbx_description
1 polymer ?
#
loop_
_entity_poly.entity_id
_entity_poly.type
_entity_poly.pdbx_seq_one_letter_code
_entity_poly.pdbx_strand_id
1 'polypeptide(L)'
;RRLAAALGERPAGRVWQVEDGRCIGRAGAGREDIQRALPRLLLAAAECAEPVSETRHEVRELHMAEQVARNLPRIEDLGPVAVDPARIPMAEAEFILSGGNGVQDWTLFHQAAAVLGATEGASRVAVDDGHMPRNRQVGATGTWVTARVYLAVGISGAIQHLQGIGACDKVVAVNRDAGCDMIKRADLSVIGDSTEILRALIRLAEAHRNGAARDAA
;
A
#
# COMPACT_ATOMS: atom_id res chain seq x y z
N ARG A 1 -23.52 6.64 -4.97
CA ARG A 1 -24.45 7.29 -3.99
C ARG A 1 -25.05 8.59 -4.53
N ARG A 2 -24.27 9.63 -4.88
CA ARG A 2 -24.79 10.92 -5.43
C ARG A 2 -25.80 10.73 -6.58
N LEU A 3 -25.44 9.93 -7.60
CA LEU A 3 -26.34 9.59 -8.72
C LEU A 3 -27.69 9.00 -8.27
N ALA A 4 -27.69 8.12 -7.27
CA ALA A 4 -28.92 7.50 -6.78
C ALA A 4 -29.84 8.52 -6.10
N ALA A 5 -29.28 9.45 -5.32
CA ALA A 5 -30.06 10.55 -4.74
C ALA A 5 -30.64 11.47 -5.83
N ALA A 6 -29.87 11.80 -6.88
CA ALA A 6 -30.36 12.60 -8.00
C ALA A 6 -31.47 11.91 -8.81
N LEU A 7 -31.48 10.58 -8.86
CA LEU A 7 -32.50 9.77 -9.54
C LEU A 7 -33.68 9.36 -8.63
N GLY A 8 -33.67 9.73 -7.34
CA GLY A 8 -34.68 9.26 -6.37
C GLY A 8 -34.62 7.76 -6.04
N GLU A 9 -33.53 7.10 -6.41
CA GLU A 9 -33.35 5.64 -6.33
C GLU A 9 -32.69 5.22 -5.01
N ARG A 10 -33.12 4.08 -4.42
CA ARG A 10 -32.52 3.52 -3.20
C ARG A 10 -31.53 2.39 -3.53
N PRO A 11 -30.21 2.68 -3.63
CA PRO A 11 -29.24 1.69 -4.09
C PRO A 11 -29.05 0.59 -3.05
N ALA A 12 -28.63 -0.60 -3.49
CA ALA A 12 -28.04 -1.59 -2.59
C ALA A 12 -26.53 -1.31 -2.46
N GLY A 13 -25.96 -1.55 -1.27
CA GLY A 13 -24.58 -1.21 -0.96
C GLY A 13 -23.78 -2.38 -0.41
N ARG A 14 -22.49 -2.45 -0.78
CA ARG A 14 -21.59 -3.58 -0.47
C ARG A 14 -22.19 -4.92 -0.92
N VAL A 15 -22.81 -4.91 -2.10
CA VAL A 15 -23.40 -6.10 -2.71
C VAL A 15 -22.28 -7.03 -3.16
N TRP A 16 -22.28 -8.27 -2.68
CA TRP A 16 -21.28 -9.28 -3.04
C TRP A 16 -21.88 -10.46 -3.81
N GLN A 17 -23.21 -10.56 -3.91
CA GLN A 17 -23.90 -11.54 -4.76
C GLN A 17 -25.14 -10.92 -5.39
N VAL A 18 -25.39 -11.24 -6.66
CA VAL A 18 -26.61 -10.93 -7.41
C VAL A 18 -27.08 -12.21 -8.09
N GLU A 19 -28.32 -12.60 -7.84
CA GLU A 19 -28.89 -13.87 -8.30
C GLU A 19 -30.41 -13.74 -8.37
N ASP A 20 -31.04 -14.26 -9.43
CA ASP A 20 -32.51 -14.35 -9.60
C ASP A 20 -33.32 -13.09 -9.21
N GLY A 21 -32.86 -11.92 -9.66
CA GLY A 21 -33.52 -10.64 -9.38
C GLY A 21 -33.44 -10.21 -7.90
N ARG A 22 -32.49 -10.76 -7.15
CA ARG A 22 -32.13 -10.38 -5.77
C ARG A 22 -30.66 -9.99 -5.69
N CYS A 23 -30.32 -9.29 -4.61
CA CYS A 23 -28.94 -8.99 -4.24
C CYS A 23 -28.71 -9.20 -2.74
N ILE A 24 -27.52 -9.64 -2.38
CA ILE A 24 -27.05 -9.79 -0.99
C ILE A 24 -25.87 -8.83 -0.78
N GLY A 25 -25.87 -8.09 0.33
CA GLY A 25 -24.76 -7.18 0.66
C GLY A 25 -24.49 -7.03 2.15
N ARG A 26 -23.23 -6.72 2.49
CA ARG A 26 -22.72 -6.77 3.88
C ARG A 26 -23.16 -5.56 4.74
N ALA A 27 -23.78 -5.87 5.87
CA ALA A 27 -24.16 -4.97 6.98
C ALA A 27 -23.31 -5.28 8.24
N GLY A 28 -23.69 -4.77 9.43
CA GLY A 28 -23.04 -5.12 10.70
C GLY A 28 -21.52 -4.87 10.83
N ALA A 29 -20.94 -4.04 9.96
CA ALA A 29 -19.48 -3.95 9.73
C ALA A 29 -18.82 -5.25 9.20
N GLY A 30 -19.52 -5.99 8.33
CA GLY A 30 -19.07 -7.26 7.73
C GLY A 30 -19.60 -8.51 8.44
N ARG A 31 -20.41 -8.36 9.49
CA ARG A 31 -20.90 -9.47 10.35
C ARG A 31 -22.30 -9.98 10.00
N GLU A 32 -22.99 -9.29 9.10
CA GLU A 32 -24.39 -9.54 8.74
C GLU A 32 -24.56 -9.39 7.24
N ASP A 33 -25.50 -10.13 6.65
CA ASP A 33 -25.92 -9.96 5.26
C ASP A 33 -27.36 -9.48 5.17
N ILE A 34 -27.60 -8.53 4.27
CA ILE A 34 -28.94 -8.04 3.94
C ILE A 34 -29.28 -8.48 2.53
N GLN A 35 -30.26 -9.37 2.41
CA GLN A 35 -30.89 -9.75 1.15
C GLN A 35 -32.04 -8.80 0.81
N ARG A 36 -32.16 -8.40 -0.45
CA ARG A 36 -33.33 -7.66 -0.98
C ARG A 36 -33.53 -7.92 -2.47
N ALA A 37 -34.71 -7.55 -2.99
CA ALA A 37 -34.93 -7.47 -4.43
C ALA A 37 -33.95 -6.49 -5.10
N LEU A 38 -33.49 -6.85 -6.30
CA LEU A 38 -32.45 -6.17 -7.06
C LEU A 38 -32.89 -4.74 -7.47
N PRO A 39 -32.28 -3.68 -6.93
CA PRO A 39 -32.58 -2.31 -7.34
C PRO A 39 -31.86 -1.94 -8.64
N ARG A 40 -32.34 -0.87 -9.30
CA ARG A 40 -31.72 -0.31 -10.52
C ARG A 40 -30.29 0.19 -10.35
N LEU A 41 -29.84 0.42 -9.12
CA LEU A 41 -28.50 0.93 -8.79
C LEU A 41 -27.84 0.10 -7.69
N LEU A 42 -26.63 -0.37 -7.98
CA LEU A 42 -25.81 -1.19 -7.11
C LEU A 42 -24.52 -0.44 -6.74
N LEU A 43 -24.01 -0.69 -5.54
CA LEU A 43 -22.61 -0.46 -5.20
C LEU A 43 -22.03 -1.83 -4.87
N ALA A 44 -21.51 -2.49 -5.90
CA ALA A 44 -20.86 -3.78 -5.81
C ALA A 44 -19.63 -3.70 -4.89
N ALA A 45 -19.38 -4.77 -4.16
CA ALA A 45 -18.10 -5.07 -3.54
C ALA A 45 -17.14 -5.64 -4.62
N ALA A 46 -15.83 -5.67 -4.35
CA ALA A 46 -14.84 -6.09 -5.35
C ALA A 46 -15.02 -7.58 -5.72
N GLU A 47 -15.42 -8.38 -4.76
CA GLU A 47 -15.72 -9.82 -4.86
C GLU A 47 -17.10 -10.14 -5.49
N CYS A 48 -17.85 -9.14 -5.98
CA CYS A 48 -19.22 -9.36 -6.45
C CYS A 48 -19.32 -10.11 -7.79
N ALA A 49 -18.26 -10.07 -8.60
CA ALA A 49 -18.15 -10.77 -9.87
C ALA A 49 -16.68 -10.87 -10.28
N GLU A 50 -16.31 -11.96 -10.94
CA GLU A 50 -14.98 -12.10 -11.53
C GLU A 50 -14.78 -11.17 -12.75
N PRO A 51 -13.54 -10.73 -13.05
CA PRO A 51 -13.25 -9.97 -14.26
C PRO A 51 -13.61 -10.73 -15.53
N VAL A 52 -14.29 -10.07 -16.47
CA VAL A 52 -14.64 -10.67 -17.76
C VAL A 52 -13.42 -10.69 -18.68
N SER A 53 -12.80 -11.86 -18.84
CA SER A 53 -11.55 -12.04 -19.61
C SER A 53 -11.72 -12.78 -20.95
N GLU A 54 -12.75 -13.61 -21.10
CA GLU A 54 -12.86 -14.56 -22.22
C GLU A 54 -13.78 -14.11 -23.37
N THR A 55 -14.61 -13.08 -23.17
CA THR A 55 -15.57 -12.61 -24.18
C THR A 55 -15.04 -11.44 -25.00
N ARG A 56 -15.32 -11.45 -26.31
CA ARG A 56 -15.06 -10.32 -27.20
C ARG A 56 -16.19 -9.30 -27.06
N HIS A 57 -15.82 -8.04 -26.89
CA HIS A 57 -16.74 -6.91 -26.80
C HIS A 57 -16.51 -5.94 -27.96
N GLU A 58 -17.57 -5.32 -28.44
CA GLU A 58 -17.49 -4.20 -29.37
C GLU A 58 -17.36 -2.87 -28.60
N VAL A 59 -16.58 -1.93 -29.13
CA VAL A 59 -16.53 -0.56 -28.62
C VAL A 59 -17.57 0.25 -29.38
N ARG A 60 -18.56 0.81 -28.67
CA ARG A 60 -19.54 1.75 -29.23
C ARG A 60 -19.25 3.16 -28.74
N GLU A 61 -19.23 4.12 -29.66
CA GLU A 61 -19.04 5.53 -29.32
C GLU A 61 -20.28 6.11 -28.64
N LEU A 62 -20.14 6.49 -27.37
CA LEU A 62 -21.19 7.14 -26.59
C LEU A 62 -21.13 8.65 -26.79
N HIS A 63 -22.00 9.13 -27.69
CA HIS A 63 -22.21 10.57 -27.88
C HIS A 63 -22.92 11.16 -26.65
N MET A 64 -22.20 11.98 -25.88
CA MET A 64 -22.78 12.67 -24.73
C MET A 64 -23.65 13.84 -25.19
N ALA A 65 -24.92 13.86 -24.78
CA ALA A 65 -25.85 14.94 -25.10
C ALA A 65 -25.51 16.19 -24.27
N GLU A 66 -24.97 17.20 -24.96
CA GLU A 66 -24.54 18.51 -24.46
C GLU A 66 -23.46 18.48 -23.35
N GLN A 67 -22.97 19.68 -23.00
CA GLN A 67 -21.87 19.85 -22.06
C GLN A 67 -22.18 19.12 -20.76
N VAL A 68 -21.33 18.15 -20.40
CA VAL A 68 -21.28 17.56 -19.06
C VAL A 68 -21.34 18.70 -18.07
N ALA A 69 -22.45 18.81 -17.34
CA ALA A 69 -22.68 19.93 -16.45
C ALA A 69 -21.45 20.06 -15.56
N ARG A 70 -20.71 21.16 -15.72
CA ARG A 70 -19.59 21.53 -14.86
C ARG A 70 -20.19 21.86 -13.51
N ASN A 71 -20.48 20.79 -12.76
CA ASN A 71 -20.93 20.80 -11.39
C ASN A 71 -19.90 21.61 -10.62
N LEU A 72 -20.19 22.90 -10.40
CA LEU A 72 -19.25 23.91 -9.91
C LEU A 72 -18.52 23.33 -8.71
N PRO A 73 -17.28 22.88 -8.89
CA PRO A 73 -16.69 22.04 -7.89
C PRO A 73 -16.24 22.98 -6.78
N ARG A 74 -16.95 22.95 -5.64
CA ARG A 74 -16.48 23.56 -4.39
C ARG A 74 -15.22 22.87 -3.83
N ILE A 75 -14.60 22.01 -4.63
CA ILE A 75 -13.39 21.24 -4.41
C ILE A 75 -12.54 21.54 -5.63
N GLU A 76 -11.61 22.47 -5.50
CA GLU A 76 -10.55 22.64 -6.49
C GLU A 76 -9.54 21.50 -6.28
N ASP A 77 -9.31 20.69 -7.31
CA ASP A 77 -8.25 19.69 -7.27
C ASP A 77 -6.92 20.40 -7.55
N LEU A 78 -6.16 20.64 -6.49
CA LEU A 78 -4.84 21.27 -6.53
C LEU A 78 -3.73 20.29 -6.94
N GLY A 79 -4.09 19.05 -7.32
CA GLY A 79 -3.17 17.98 -7.64
C GLY A 79 -2.54 17.32 -6.41
N PRO A 80 -1.70 16.30 -6.62
CA PRO A 80 -0.99 15.62 -5.54
C PRO A 80 0.04 16.54 -4.90
N VAL A 81 -0.12 16.83 -3.61
CA VAL A 81 0.91 17.53 -2.82
C VAL A 81 2.04 16.54 -2.52
N ALA A 82 3.28 16.93 -2.84
CA ALA A 82 4.47 16.17 -2.47
C ALA A 82 4.64 16.18 -0.94
N VAL A 83 4.25 15.09 -0.28
CA VAL A 83 4.50 14.88 1.15
C VAL A 83 5.88 14.27 1.31
N ASP A 84 6.73 14.92 2.10
CA ASP A 84 8.03 14.41 2.52
C ASP A 84 7.84 13.07 3.28
N PRO A 85 8.33 11.92 2.76
CA PRO A 85 8.18 10.62 3.42
C PRO A 85 8.80 10.59 4.81
N ALA A 86 9.81 11.42 5.09
CA ALA A 86 10.38 11.53 6.42
C ALA A 86 9.41 12.15 7.45
N ARG A 87 8.35 12.84 7.01
CA ARG A 87 7.33 13.44 7.88
C ARG A 87 6.08 12.59 8.08
N ILE A 88 5.93 11.51 7.31
CA ILE A 88 4.78 10.61 7.43
C ILE A 88 4.89 9.82 8.76
N PRO A 89 3.84 9.79 9.61
CA PRO A 89 3.81 8.91 10.77
C PRO A 89 3.93 7.45 10.33
N MET A 90 4.85 6.67 10.92
CA MET A 90 5.12 5.30 10.44
C MET A 90 3.89 4.38 10.43
N ALA A 91 2.92 4.62 11.32
CA ALA A 91 1.65 3.87 11.34
C ALA A 91 0.77 4.09 10.09
N GLU A 92 0.99 5.18 9.36
CA GLU A 92 0.25 5.57 8.14
C GLU A 92 1.09 5.37 6.86
N ALA A 93 2.37 5.01 6.99
CA ALA A 93 3.29 4.88 5.86
C ALA A 93 2.99 3.65 4.99
N GLU A 94 2.65 3.85 3.73
CA GLU A 94 2.42 2.75 2.78
C GLU A 94 3.70 1.97 2.42
N PHE A 95 4.86 2.63 2.43
CA PHE A 95 6.16 2.02 2.12
C PHE A 95 7.18 2.41 3.18
N ILE A 96 7.74 1.40 3.86
CA ILE A 96 8.74 1.56 4.91
C ILE A 96 10.04 0.85 4.50
N LEU A 97 11.16 1.58 4.58
CA LEU A 97 12.51 1.01 4.57
C LEU A 97 13.01 0.99 6.01
N SER A 98 13.27 -0.19 6.57
CA SER A 98 13.62 -0.37 7.97
C SER A 98 14.99 -0.99 8.18
N GLY A 99 15.85 -0.31 8.95
CA GLY A 99 17.21 -0.74 9.24
C GLY A 99 17.35 -1.51 10.56
N GLY A 100 18.18 -2.53 10.57
CA GLY A 100 18.62 -3.23 11.78
C GLY A 100 20.14 -3.16 11.99
N ASN A 101 20.63 -3.89 12.98
CA ASN A 101 22.06 -3.94 13.33
C ASN A 101 22.95 -4.48 12.17
N GLY A 102 22.38 -5.20 11.18
CA GLY A 102 23.09 -5.59 9.96
C GLY A 102 23.25 -4.50 8.89
N VAL A 103 22.83 -3.25 9.14
CA VAL A 103 23.14 -2.09 8.29
C VAL A 103 24.56 -1.60 8.63
N GLN A 104 25.45 -1.63 7.65
CA GLN A 104 26.86 -1.22 7.85
C GLN A 104 27.11 0.25 7.48
N ASP A 105 26.40 0.76 6.47
CA ASP A 105 26.49 2.14 5.99
C ASP A 105 25.12 2.82 6.14
N TRP A 106 24.95 3.57 7.23
CA TRP A 106 23.72 4.31 7.49
C TRP A 106 23.56 5.53 6.59
N THR A 107 24.64 6.14 6.11
CA THR A 107 24.56 7.23 5.12
C THR A 107 23.92 6.73 3.83
N LEU A 108 24.33 5.55 3.37
CA LEU A 108 23.74 4.87 2.23
C LEU A 108 22.30 4.42 2.49
N PHE A 109 21.97 3.98 3.71
CA PHE A 109 20.59 3.66 4.11
C PHE A 109 19.65 4.88 3.97
N HIS A 110 20.05 6.04 4.52
CA HIS A 110 19.29 7.28 4.38
C HIS A 110 19.19 7.74 2.92
N GLN A 111 20.28 7.62 2.15
CA GLN A 111 20.24 7.88 0.71
C GLN A 111 19.25 6.96 0.00
N ALA A 112 19.21 5.67 0.35
CA ALA A 112 18.30 4.70 -0.22
C ALA A 112 16.82 4.89 0.19
N ALA A 113 16.54 5.61 1.29
CA ALA A 113 15.20 5.98 1.72
C ALA A 113 14.66 7.25 1.03
N ALA A 114 15.55 8.21 0.72
CA ALA A 114 15.25 9.41 -0.06
C ALA A 114 15.18 9.12 -1.57
N VAL A 115 16.11 8.31 -2.07
CA VAL A 115 15.87 7.44 -3.22
C VAL A 115 14.80 6.40 -2.82
N LEU A 116 14.15 5.67 -3.74
CA LEU A 116 12.92 4.91 -3.47
C LEU A 116 11.68 5.75 -3.06
N GLY A 117 11.79 6.71 -2.11
CA GLY A 117 10.67 7.49 -1.56
C GLY A 117 10.01 6.82 -0.34
N ALA A 118 10.80 6.09 0.46
CA ALA A 118 10.31 5.29 1.58
C ALA A 118 10.31 6.07 2.90
N THR A 119 9.35 5.77 3.78
CA THR A 119 9.40 6.22 5.17
C THR A 119 10.45 5.40 5.91
N GLU A 120 11.40 6.05 6.59
CA GLU A 120 12.39 5.34 7.39
C GLU A 120 11.76 4.69 8.62
N GLY A 121 12.29 3.53 9.00
CA GLY A 121 12.06 2.88 10.29
C GLY A 121 13.32 2.18 10.78
N ALA A 122 13.30 1.68 12.01
CA ALA A 122 14.42 0.95 12.60
C ALA A 122 13.97 -0.15 13.55
N SER A 123 14.80 -1.19 13.69
CA SER A 123 14.67 -2.11 14.82
C SER A 123 15.07 -1.42 16.12
N ARG A 124 14.63 -1.98 17.26
CA ARG A 124 15.05 -1.49 18.58
C ARG A 124 16.58 -1.42 18.72
N VAL A 125 17.32 -2.41 18.22
CA VAL A 125 18.78 -2.43 18.34
C VAL A 125 19.40 -1.24 17.62
N ALA A 126 18.97 -0.92 16.40
CA ALA A 126 19.47 0.24 15.68
C ALA A 126 19.11 1.60 16.34
N VAL A 127 18.00 1.66 17.09
CA VAL A 127 17.63 2.83 17.90
C VAL A 127 18.49 2.93 19.17
N ASP A 128 18.66 1.82 19.88
CA ASP A 128 19.47 1.74 21.11
C ASP A 128 20.97 1.99 20.79
N ASP A 129 21.45 1.58 19.61
CA ASP A 129 22.79 1.87 19.04
C ASP A 129 22.94 3.34 18.56
N GLY A 130 21.86 4.14 18.56
CA GLY A 130 21.88 5.58 18.24
C GLY A 130 21.80 5.92 16.73
N HIS A 131 21.58 4.94 15.86
CA HIS A 131 21.48 5.18 14.41
C HIS A 131 20.16 5.83 13.96
N MET A 132 19.12 5.76 14.80
CA MET A 132 17.78 6.24 14.44
C MET A 132 17.02 6.71 15.70
N PRO A 133 16.24 7.81 15.66
CA PRO A 133 15.48 8.27 16.82
C PRO A 133 14.35 7.32 17.21
N ARG A 134 13.95 7.33 18.49
CA ARG A 134 12.99 6.39 19.08
C ARG A 134 11.59 6.39 18.43
N ASN A 135 11.16 7.49 17.82
CA ASN A 135 9.90 7.56 17.06
C ASN A 135 9.91 6.75 15.76
N ARG A 136 11.06 6.24 15.35
CA ARG A 136 11.25 5.33 14.20
C ARG A 136 11.32 3.85 14.59
N GLN A 137 11.24 3.54 15.89
CA GLN A 137 11.34 2.16 16.38
C GLN A 137 10.10 1.37 15.97
N VAL A 138 10.28 0.25 15.25
CA VAL A 138 9.22 -0.70 14.90
C VAL A 138 9.25 -1.89 15.88
N GLY A 139 8.07 -2.40 16.25
CA GLY A 139 7.92 -3.59 17.10
C GLY A 139 6.97 -3.38 18.28
N ALA A 140 6.82 -4.41 19.11
CA ALA A 140 5.85 -4.49 20.20
C ALA A 140 5.93 -3.33 21.23
N THR A 141 7.12 -2.77 21.45
CA THR A 141 7.38 -1.62 22.34
C THR A 141 7.66 -0.31 21.59
N GLY A 142 7.55 -0.32 20.26
CA GLY A 142 7.62 0.83 19.37
C GLY A 142 6.30 1.03 18.64
N THR A 143 6.38 1.49 17.40
CA THR A 143 5.20 1.65 16.53
C THR A 143 4.87 0.33 15.83
N TRP A 144 3.57 0.03 15.76
CA TRP A 144 3.01 -1.03 14.92
C TRP A 144 2.64 -0.42 13.57
N VAL A 145 2.92 -1.14 12.48
CA VAL A 145 2.82 -0.61 11.12
C VAL A 145 2.06 -1.56 10.19
N THR A 146 1.25 -0.99 9.32
CA THR A 146 0.40 -1.69 8.33
C THR A 146 0.80 -1.31 6.91
N ALA A 147 2.10 -1.25 6.64
CA ALA A 147 2.64 -0.84 5.35
C ALA A 147 2.25 -1.85 4.26
N ARG A 148 2.02 -1.34 3.04
CA ARG A 148 1.83 -2.18 1.85
C ARG A 148 3.13 -2.89 1.49
N VAL A 149 4.27 -2.18 1.64
CA VAL A 149 5.61 -2.75 1.49
C VAL A 149 6.46 -2.40 2.71
N TYR A 150 7.07 -3.42 3.32
CA TYR A 150 8.02 -3.29 4.41
C TYR A 150 9.35 -3.94 4.00
N LEU A 151 10.36 -3.11 3.70
CA LEU A 151 11.71 -3.55 3.32
C LEU A 151 12.62 -3.56 4.56
N ALA A 152 12.88 -4.74 5.09
CA ALA A 152 13.74 -4.98 6.25
C ALA A 152 15.18 -5.22 5.82
N VAL A 153 16.12 -4.35 6.20
CA VAL A 153 17.55 -4.47 5.88
C VAL A 153 18.35 -4.70 7.15
N GLY A 154 19.04 -5.85 7.24
CA GLY A 154 19.87 -6.19 8.40
C GLY A 154 19.09 -6.44 9.70
N ILE A 155 17.80 -6.79 9.61
CA ILE A 155 16.94 -7.12 10.75
C ILE A 155 16.86 -8.65 10.88
N SER A 156 17.16 -9.19 12.07
CA SER A 156 17.10 -10.63 12.35
C SER A 156 15.68 -11.18 12.51
N GLY A 157 14.73 -10.34 12.95
CA GLY A 157 13.32 -10.71 13.11
C GLY A 157 12.96 -11.31 14.47
N ALA A 158 13.52 -10.79 15.56
CA ALA A 158 13.05 -11.13 16.90
C ALA A 158 11.52 -10.97 17.01
N ILE A 159 10.85 -11.84 17.78
CA ILE A 159 9.38 -11.92 17.90
C ILE A 159 8.73 -10.55 18.14
N GLN A 160 9.35 -9.71 18.99
CA GLN A 160 8.88 -8.37 19.30
C GLN A 160 8.88 -7.45 18.08
N HIS A 161 9.85 -7.57 17.18
CA HIS A 161 9.87 -6.83 15.91
C HIS A 161 8.77 -7.36 14.97
N LEU A 162 8.66 -8.69 14.83
CA LEU A 162 7.69 -9.32 13.94
C LEU A 162 6.23 -9.00 14.32
N GLN A 163 5.92 -8.89 15.61
CA GLN A 163 4.61 -8.43 16.10
C GLN A 163 4.24 -7.05 15.54
N GLY A 164 5.19 -6.10 15.50
CA GLY A 164 4.95 -4.74 15.00
C GLY A 164 4.74 -4.65 13.47
N ILE A 165 5.10 -5.68 12.71
CA ILE A 165 4.91 -5.75 11.24
C ILE A 165 3.91 -6.84 10.82
N GLY A 166 3.20 -7.46 11.77
CA GLY A 166 2.34 -8.61 11.51
C GLY A 166 1.24 -8.34 10.45
N ALA A 167 0.80 -7.09 10.36
CA ALA A 167 -0.23 -6.63 9.42
C ALA A 167 0.33 -5.90 8.17
N CYS A 168 1.63 -6.00 7.88
CA CYS A 168 2.19 -5.55 6.60
C CYS A 168 1.87 -6.55 5.48
N ASP A 169 1.44 -6.05 4.32
CA ASP A 169 0.99 -6.86 3.18
C ASP A 169 2.15 -7.60 2.48
N LYS A 170 3.24 -6.88 2.18
CA LYS A 170 4.45 -7.45 1.57
C LYS A 170 5.68 -7.11 2.39
N VAL A 171 6.37 -8.13 2.89
CA VAL A 171 7.63 -8.01 3.61
C VAL A 171 8.77 -8.47 2.71
N VAL A 172 9.74 -7.59 2.47
CA VAL A 172 10.97 -7.89 1.73
C VAL A 172 12.13 -7.86 2.72
N ALA A 173 12.99 -8.87 2.72
CA ALA A 173 14.11 -8.96 3.65
C ALA A 173 15.47 -9.02 2.92
N VAL A 174 16.41 -8.20 3.37
CA VAL A 174 17.82 -8.22 2.97
C VAL A 174 18.64 -8.56 4.20
N ASN A 175 19.26 -9.74 4.22
CA ASN A 175 20.11 -10.17 5.35
C ASN A 175 21.26 -11.06 4.84
N ARG A 176 22.38 -11.12 5.56
CA ARG A 176 23.46 -12.08 5.30
C ARG A 176 23.13 -13.47 5.87
N ASP A 177 22.32 -13.53 6.93
CA ASP A 177 21.86 -14.79 7.55
C ASP A 177 20.54 -15.27 6.93
N ALA A 178 20.59 -16.38 6.19
CA ALA A 178 19.42 -17.03 5.61
C ALA A 178 18.57 -17.81 6.63
N GLY A 179 19.09 -18.05 7.85
CA GLY A 179 18.40 -18.76 8.92
C GLY A 179 17.55 -17.88 9.83
N CYS A 180 17.66 -16.55 9.73
CA CYS A 180 17.01 -15.63 10.65
C CYS A 180 15.48 -15.57 10.45
N ASP A 181 14.74 -15.22 11.51
CA ASP A 181 13.27 -15.27 11.50
C ASP A 181 12.64 -14.22 10.58
N MET A 182 13.32 -13.12 10.29
CA MET A 182 12.88 -12.14 9.28
C MET A 182 12.82 -12.75 7.87
N ILE A 183 13.79 -13.59 7.48
CA ILE A 183 13.79 -14.29 6.20
C ILE A 183 12.61 -15.28 6.11
N LYS A 184 12.24 -15.91 7.23
CA LYS A 184 11.08 -16.82 7.32
C LYS A 184 9.73 -16.08 7.23
N ARG A 185 9.66 -14.81 7.67
CA ARG A 185 8.47 -13.96 7.52
C ARG A 185 8.35 -13.33 6.13
N ALA A 186 9.46 -13.11 5.44
CA ALA A 186 9.47 -12.32 4.22
C ALA A 186 8.84 -13.04 3.01
N ASP A 187 8.02 -12.30 2.28
CA ASP A 187 7.43 -12.67 0.99
C ASP A 187 8.51 -12.71 -0.12
N LEU A 188 9.57 -11.92 0.03
CA LEU A 188 10.77 -11.95 -0.82
C LEU A 188 12.03 -11.79 0.04
N SER A 189 12.98 -12.70 -0.13
CA SER A 189 14.25 -12.71 0.62
C SER A 189 15.46 -12.58 -0.31
N VAL A 190 16.40 -11.71 0.07
CA VAL A 190 17.68 -11.48 -0.61
C VAL A 190 18.80 -11.76 0.37
N ILE A 191 19.58 -12.81 0.09
CA ILE A 191 20.74 -13.18 0.91
C ILE A 191 21.98 -12.51 0.35
N GLY A 192 22.55 -11.56 1.08
CA GLY A 192 23.68 -10.77 0.59
C GLY A 192 24.05 -9.58 1.47
N ASP A 193 24.99 -8.78 0.99
CA ASP A 193 25.44 -7.58 1.68
C ASP A 193 24.43 -6.42 1.58
N SER A 194 24.19 -5.73 2.70
CA SER A 194 23.29 -4.58 2.73
C SER A 194 23.80 -3.40 1.90
N THR A 195 25.11 -3.14 1.87
CA THR A 195 25.71 -2.04 1.10
C THR A 195 25.60 -2.26 -0.41
N GLU A 196 25.92 -3.46 -0.89
CA GLU A 196 25.82 -3.82 -2.30
C GLU A 196 24.37 -3.75 -2.80
N ILE A 197 23.43 -4.32 -2.04
CA ILE A 197 22.01 -4.32 -2.39
C ILE A 197 21.42 -2.90 -2.36
N LEU A 198 21.73 -2.08 -1.36
CA LEU A 198 21.24 -0.69 -1.31
C LEU A 198 21.79 0.15 -2.48
N ARG A 199 23.06 0.01 -2.85
CA ARG A 199 23.64 0.66 -4.06
C ARG A 199 22.93 0.21 -5.34
N ALA A 200 22.65 -1.08 -5.47
CA ALA A 200 21.92 -1.63 -6.62
C ALA A 200 20.48 -1.07 -6.69
N LEU A 201 19.78 -1.01 -5.56
CA LEU A 201 18.43 -0.45 -5.44
C LEU A 201 18.40 1.05 -5.81
N ILE A 202 19.33 1.85 -5.28
CA ILE A 202 19.44 3.28 -5.61
C ILE A 202 19.54 3.48 -7.12
N ARG A 203 20.53 2.83 -7.75
CA ARG A 203 20.80 2.94 -9.19
C ARG A 203 19.59 2.53 -10.04
N LEU A 204 18.88 1.46 -9.65
CA LEU A 204 17.70 0.99 -10.37
C LEU A 204 16.50 1.93 -10.18
N ALA A 205 16.29 2.49 -8.99
CA ALA A 205 15.20 3.41 -8.69
C ALA A 205 15.39 4.79 -9.34
N GLU A 206 16.63 5.25 -9.47
CA GLU A 206 16.99 6.44 -10.26
C GLU A 206 16.76 6.20 -11.76
N ALA A 207 17.26 5.08 -12.29
CA ALA A 207 17.06 4.72 -13.70
C ALA A 207 15.56 4.58 -14.05
N HIS A 208 14.76 3.96 -13.18
CA HIS A 208 13.32 3.82 -13.38
C HIS A 208 12.58 5.16 -13.38
N ARG A 209 12.88 6.07 -12.44
CA ARG A 209 12.29 7.42 -12.43
C ARG A 209 12.73 8.27 -13.62
N ASN A 210 13.99 8.16 -14.05
CA ASN A 210 14.49 8.85 -15.24
C ASN A 210 13.91 8.28 -16.55
N GLY A 211 13.52 6.99 -16.57
CA GLY A 211 12.75 6.39 -17.66
C GLY A 211 11.31 6.90 -17.70
N ALA A 212 10.59 6.80 -16.58
CA ALA A 212 9.21 7.29 -16.47
C ALA A 212 9.07 8.79 -16.79
N ALA A 213 10.08 9.61 -16.46
CA ALA A 213 10.10 11.04 -16.82
C ALA A 213 10.38 11.31 -18.32
N ARG A 214 10.92 10.34 -19.07
CA ARG A 214 11.12 10.41 -20.52
C ARG A 214 9.92 9.90 -21.31
N ASP A 215 9.20 8.92 -20.76
CA ASP A 215 8.00 8.35 -21.39
C ASP A 215 6.74 9.23 -21.19
N ALA A 216 6.83 10.26 -20.33
CA ALA A 216 5.75 11.18 -19.99
C ALA A 216 5.91 12.60 -20.58
N ALA A 217 6.85 12.79 -21.52
CA ALA A 217 7.19 14.07 -22.15
C ALA A 217 7.11 14.00 -23.68
#